data_AF-A0A321L3Z3-F1
#
_entry.id   AF-A0A321L3Z3-F1
#
_cell.length_a   1.000
_cell.length_b   1.000
_cell.length_c   1.000
_cell.angle_alpha   90.00
_cell.angle_beta   90.00
_cell.angle_gamma   90.00
#
_symmetry.space_group_name_H-M   'P 1'
#
loop_
_entity.id
_entity.type
_entity.pdbx_description
1 polymer ?
#
loop_
_entity_poly.entity_id
_entity_poly.type
_entity_poly.pdbx_seq_one_letter_code
_entity_poly.pdbx_strand_id
1 'polypeptide(L)'
;MTVTLELEPEVESLLEKRARADGCGVPDYVKKLIKKEVNRKRTFDEILAPFRQAIEKSGISDDELDSLFTEARKEVFKTKQERQQG
;
A
#
# COMPACT_ATOMS: atom_id res chain seq x y z
N MET A 1 5.87 11.24 23.08
CA MET A 1 6.54 9.98 23.46
C MET A 1 7.99 10.07 23.05
N THR A 2 8.89 9.40 23.78
CA THR A 2 10.32 9.32 23.45
C THR A 2 10.64 7.85 23.16
N VAL A 3 11.44 7.61 22.11
CA VAL A 3 11.92 6.28 21.72
C VAL A 3 13.43 6.37 21.57
N THR A 4 14.16 5.41 22.13
CA THR A 4 15.60 5.24 21.93
C THR A 4 15.81 4.13 20.91
N LEU A 5 16.67 4.37 19.93
CA LEU A 5 16.99 3.43 18.86
C LEU A 5 18.49 3.19 18.86
N GLU A 6 18.89 1.92 18.86
CA GLU A 6 20.27 1.52 18.57
C GLU A 6 20.35 1.21 17.07
N LEU A 7 21.25 1.90 16.37
CA LEU A 7 21.42 1.74 14.92
C LEU A 7 22.77 1.09 14.66
N GLU A 8 22.83 0.29 13.61
CA GLU A 8 24.11 -0.16 13.08
C GLU A 8 24.95 1.06 12.66
N PRO A 9 26.27 1.06 12.88
CA PRO A 9 27.13 2.23 12.60
C PRO A 9 27.03 2.74 11.15
N GLU A 10 26.83 1.82 10.19
CA GLU A 10 26.63 2.18 8.79
C GLU A 10 25.34 2.96 8.57
N VAL A 11 24.25 2.52 9.20
CA VAL A 11 22.93 3.17 9.13
C VAL A 11 22.99 4.55 9.78
N GLU A 12 23.63 4.67 10.94
CA GLU A 12 23.85 5.95 11.61
C GLU A 12 24.62 6.93 10.73
N SER A 13 25.72 6.50 10.12
CA SER A 13 26.52 7.33 9.21
C SER A 13 25.71 7.82 8.00
N LEU A 14 24.89 6.94 7.41
CA LEU A 14 24.02 7.31 6.30
C LEU A 14 22.94 8.31 6.73
N LEU A 15 22.37 8.12 7.92
CA LEU A 15 21.36 9.00 8.50
C LEU A 15 21.93 10.40 8.75
N GLU A 16 23.13 10.51 9.32
CA GLU A 16 23.82 11.80 9.52
C GLU A 16 24.10 12.52 8.20
N LYS A 17 24.58 11.78 7.19
CA LYS A 17 24.85 12.37 5.85
C LYS A 17 23.58 12.94 5.25
N ARG A 18 22.46 12.19 5.30
CA ARG A 18 21.16 12.63 4.78
C ARG A 18 20.60 13.80 5.58
N ALA A 19 20.68 13.77 6.90
CA ALA A 19 20.23 14.87 7.76
C ALA A 19 20.99 16.17 7.44
N ARG A 20 22.33 16.09 7.30
CA ARG A 20 23.19 17.21 6.88
C ARG A 20 22.80 17.74 5.50
N ALA A 21 22.54 16.87 4.53
CA ALA A 21 22.10 17.28 3.19
C ALA A 21 20.73 17.99 3.22
N ASP A 22 19.84 17.58 4.12
CA ASP A 22 18.54 18.23 4.38
C ASP A 22 18.64 19.50 5.26
N GLY A 23 19.85 19.90 5.66
CA GLY A 23 20.11 21.08 6.50
C GLY A 23 19.54 20.97 7.91
N CYS A 24 19.36 19.77 8.44
CA CYS A 24 18.78 19.54 9.77
C CYS A 24 19.59 18.54 10.60
N GLY A 25 19.36 18.53 11.92
CA GLY A 25 19.94 17.53 12.80
C GLY A 25 19.31 16.15 12.61
N VAL A 26 20.05 15.10 12.97
CA VAL A 26 19.56 13.70 12.93
C VAL A 26 18.19 13.53 13.62
N PRO A 27 17.93 14.07 14.83
CA PRO A 27 16.62 13.90 15.47
C PRO A 27 15.46 14.46 14.64
N ASP A 28 15.63 15.60 13.98
CA ASP A 28 14.58 16.21 13.17
C ASP A 28 14.40 15.50 11.83
N TYR A 29 15.50 14.98 11.26
CA TYR A 29 15.44 14.12 10.10
C TYR A 29 14.66 12.83 10.38
N VAL A 30 14.94 12.16 11.51
CA VAL A 30 14.21 10.97 11.94
C VAL A 30 12.72 11.27 12.16
N LYS A 31 12.38 12.39 12.83
CA LYS A 31 10.98 12.82 12.98
C LYS A 31 10.28 13.01 11.63
N LYS A 32 10.95 13.62 10.65
CA LYS A 32 10.41 13.80 9.28
C LYS A 32 10.16 12.45 8.61
N LEU A 33 11.11 11.52 8.70
CA LEU A 33 10.97 10.17 8.14
C LEU A 33 9.79 9.42 8.77
N ILE A 34 9.69 9.42 10.10
CA ILE A 34 8.57 8.78 10.81
C ILE A 34 7.26 9.44 10.39
N LYS A 35 7.18 10.78 10.35
CA LYS A 35 5.97 11.49 9.92
C LYS A 35 5.57 11.12 8.49
N LYS A 36 6.54 11.00 7.58
CA LYS A 36 6.29 10.58 6.20
C LYS A 36 5.75 9.15 6.15
N GLU A 37 6.36 8.25 6.91
CA GLU A 37 6.00 6.83 6.95
C GLU A 37 4.60 6.60 7.55
N VAL A 38 4.29 7.21 8.69
CA VAL A 38 2.97 7.03 9.33
C VAL A 38 1.82 7.64 8.52
N ASN A 39 2.10 8.64 7.69
CA ASN A 39 1.11 9.26 6.80
C ASN A 39 1.16 8.68 5.39
N ARG A 40 1.99 7.66 5.12
CA ARG A 40 2.08 7.10 3.78
C ARG A 40 0.75 6.43 3.43
N LYS A 41 0.29 6.66 2.21
CA LYS A 41 -0.78 5.85 1.65
C LYS A 41 -0.24 4.46 1.38
N ARG A 42 -1.07 3.43 1.58
CA ARG A 42 -0.74 2.08 1.13
C ARG A 42 -0.45 2.10 -0.36
N THR A 43 0.57 1.36 -0.76
CA THR A 43 0.86 1.11 -2.17
C THR A 43 -0.25 0.25 -2.77
N PHE A 44 -0.37 0.28 -4.10
CA PHE A 44 -1.33 -0.56 -4.80
C PHE A 44 -1.10 -2.05 -4.49
N ASP A 45 0.16 -2.46 -4.35
CA ASP A 45 0.50 -3.83 -3.98
C ASP A 45 0.09 -4.21 -2.56
N GLU A 46 0.25 -3.32 -1.59
CA GLU A 46 -0.24 -3.56 -0.22
C GLU A 46 -1.76 -3.59 -0.16
N ILE A 47 -2.42 -2.82 -1.02
CA ILE A 47 -3.89 -2.84 -1.13
C ILE A 47 -4.36 -4.16 -1.73
N LEU A 48 -3.68 -4.67 -2.76
CA LEU A 48 -4.06 -5.91 -3.45
C LEU A 48 -3.54 -7.19 -2.81
N ALA A 49 -2.56 -7.12 -1.91
CA ALA A 49 -1.99 -8.30 -1.26
C ALA A 49 -3.04 -9.24 -0.64
N PRO A 50 -4.07 -8.76 0.11
CA PRO A 50 -5.10 -9.64 0.67
C PRO A 50 -5.95 -10.31 -0.41
N PHE A 51 -6.25 -9.60 -1.50
CA PHE A 51 -7.01 -10.15 -2.62
C PHE A 51 -6.22 -11.26 -3.32
N ARG A 52 -4.94 -11.02 -3.64
CA ARG A 52 -4.06 -12.05 -4.25
C ARG A 52 -3.94 -13.29 -3.39
N GLN A 53 -3.80 -13.13 -2.08
CA GLN A 53 -3.80 -14.25 -1.13
C GLN A 53 -5.13 -15.01 -1.12
N ALA A 54 -6.26 -14.32 -1.28
CA ALA A 54 -7.58 -14.97 -1.33
C ALA A 54 -7.74 -15.79 -2.61
N ILE A 55 -7.28 -15.29 -3.76
CA ILE A 55 -7.28 -16.01 -5.04
C ILE A 55 -6.38 -17.26 -4.96
N GLU A 56 -5.16 -17.10 -4.44
CA GLU A 56 -4.24 -18.22 -4.25
C GLU A 56 -4.85 -19.31 -3.34
N LYS A 57 -5.49 -18.90 -2.24
CA LYS A 57 -6.17 -19.82 -1.32
C LYS A 57 -7.44 -20.46 -1.91
N SER A 58 -8.14 -19.78 -2.82
CA SER A 58 -9.33 -20.34 -3.45
C SER A 58 -8.97 -21.39 -4.51
N GLY A 59 -7.73 -21.39 -5.01
CA GLY A 59 -7.26 -22.38 -5.97
C GLY A 59 -7.93 -22.29 -7.34
N ILE A 60 -8.59 -21.17 -7.63
CA ILE A 60 -9.23 -20.94 -8.92
C ILE A 60 -8.17 -20.62 -9.97
N SER A 61 -8.44 -21.02 -11.20
CA SER A 61 -7.65 -20.64 -12.37
C SER A 61 -7.90 -19.19 -12.78
N ASP A 62 -7.00 -18.64 -13.59
CA ASP A 62 -7.14 -17.30 -14.16
C ASP A 62 -8.41 -17.18 -15.04
N ASP A 63 -8.76 -18.24 -15.78
CA ASP A 63 -9.97 -18.27 -16.63
C ASP A 63 -11.25 -18.24 -15.81
N GLU A 64 -11.28 -18.93 -14.66
CA GLU A 64 -12.41 -18.90 -13.72
C GLU A 64 -12.54 -17.52 -13.05
N LEU A 65 -11.41 -16.88 -12.72
CA LEU A 65 -11.41 -15.53 -12.18
C LEU A 65 -11.92 -14.51 -13.22
N ASP A 66 -11.50 -14.61 -14.48
CA ASP A 66 -11.98 -13.74 -15.56
C ASP A 66 -13.50 -13.92 -15.79
N SER A 67 -13.96 -15.17 -15.78
CA SER A 67 -15.38 -15.50 -15.91
C SER A 67 -16.21 -14.86 -14.79
N LEU A 68 -15.75 -14.96 -13.54
CA LEU A 68 -16.41 -14.36 -12.37
C LEU A 68 -16.56 -12.83 -12.53
N PHE A 69 -15.50 -12.13 -12.95
CA PHE A 69 -15.57 -10.68 -13.17
C PHE A 69 -16.48 -10.30 -14.35
N THR A 70 -16.45 -11.09 -15.42
CA THR A 70 -17.27 -10.87 -16.61
C THR A 70 -18.76 -11.02 -16.29
N GLU A 71 -19.14 -12.03 -15.52
CA GLU A 71 -20.51 -12.25 -15.07
C GLU A 71 -20.99 -11.11 -14.16
N ALA A 72 -20.22 -10.76 -13.13
CA ALA A 72 -20.55 -9.67 -12.22
C ALA A 72 -20.74 -8.32 -12.96
N ARG A 73 -19.91 -8.04 -13.97
CA ARG A 73 -20.07 -6.84 -14.82
C ARG A 73 -21.36 -6.85 -15.63
N LYS A 74 -21.71 -7.99 -16.23
CA LYS A 74 -22.95 -8.14 -17.02
C LYS A 74 -24.19 -7.89 -16.15
N GLU A 75 -24.20 -8.41 -14.92
CA GLU A 75 -25.30 -8.19 -13.97
C GLU A 75 -25.49 -6.72 -13.63
N VAL A 76 -24.42 -6.03 -13.24
CA VAL A 76 -24.47 -4.59 -12.93
C VAL A 76 -24.94 -3.76 -14.13
N PHE A 77 -24.52 -4.14 -15.34
CA PHE A 77 -24.94 -3.46 -16.57
C PHE A 77 -26.44 -3.62 -16.82
N LYS A 78 -26.99 -4.84 -16.67
CA LYS A 78 -28.43 -5.11 -16.80
C LYS A 78 -29.24 -4.28 -15.80
N THR A 79 -28.87 -4.30 -14.52
CA THR A 79 -29.57 -3.53 -13.48
C THR A 79 -29.55 -2.02 -13.75
N LYS A 80 -28.45 -1.48 -14.31
CA LYS A 80 -28.39 -0.06 -14.68
C LYS A 80 -29.32 0.29 -15.84
N GLN A 81 -29.46 -0.60 -16.83
CA GLN A 81 -30.38 -0.38 -17.95
C GLN A 81 -31.84 -0.44 -17.48
N GLU A 82 -32.19 -1.41 -16.63
CA GLU A 82 -33.53 -1.55 -16.08
C GLU A 82 -33.96 -0.30 -15.30
N ARG A 83 -33.04 0.32 -14.54
CA ARG A 83 -33.31 1.58 -13.80
C ARG A 83 -33.41 2.83 -14.67
N GLN A 84 -32.98 2.79 -15.93
CA GLN A 84 -33.07 3.92 -16.85
C GLN A 84 -34.27 3.84 -17.80
N GLN A 85 -34.93 2.69 -17.88
CA GLN A 85 -36.07 2.44 -18.77
C GLN A 85 -37.42 2.33 -18.04
N GLY A 86 -37.43 2.43 -16.71
CA GLY A 86 -38.64 2.56 -15.87
C GLY A 86 -38.72 3.93 -15.23
#